data_AF-A0A972NV88-F1
#
_entry.id   AF-A0A972NV88-F1
#
_cell.length_a   1.000
_cell.length_b   1.000
_cell.length_c   1.000
_cell.angle_alpha   90.00
_cell.angle_beta   90.00
_cell.angle_gamma   90.00
#
_symmetry.space_group_name_H-M   'P 1'
#
loop_
_entity.id
_entity.type
_entity.pdbx_description
1 polymer ?
#
loop_
_entity_poly.entity_id
_entity_poly.type
_entity_poly.pdbx_seq_one_letter_code
_entity_poly.pdbx_strand_id
1 'polypeptide(L)'
;MSAYIKQLNRMMETAAPRQPPLQQQFMEWYGSLPEIARCRPFSMVEFEKALGTQGKYISPVLLELGWQRKRRWGSLGQYHRYWVPPQLGR
;
A
#
# COMPACT_ATOMS: atom_id res chain seq x y z
N MET A 1 18.08 -3.51 37.44
CA MET A 1 17.65 -4.45 36.38
C MET A 1 17.21 -3.74 35.08
N SER A 2 17.83 -2.60 34.72
CA SER A 2 17.46 -1.80 33.53
C SER A 2 18.51 -1.81 32.41
N ALA A 3 19.74 -2.26 32.71
CA ALA A 3 20.83 -2.34 31.72
C ALA A 3 20.59 -3.44 30.68
N TYR A 4 20.00 -4.57 31.10
CA TYR A 4 19.71 -5.70 30.22
C TYR A 4 18.65 -5.35 29.15
N ILE A 5 17.60 -4.62 29.53
CA ILE A 5 16.55 -4.16 28.60
C ILE A 5 17.13 -3.18 27.56
N LYS A 6 18.03 -2.28 27.98
CA LYS A 6 18.71 -1.35 27.06
C LYS A 6 19.60 -2.09 26.07
N GLN A 7 20.27 -3.16 26.50
CA GLN A 7 21.12 -3.96 25.62
C GLN A 7 20.30 -4.77 24.61
N LEU A 8 19.14 -5.32 25.02
CA LEU A 8 18.20 -6.00 24.13
C LEU A 8 17.64 -5.05 23.06
N ASN A 9 17.20 -3.85 23.44
CA ASN A 9 16.71 -2.85 22.48
C ASN A 9 17.80 -2.43 21.48
N ARG A 10 19.05 -2.27 21.94
CA ARG A 10 20.19 -1.91 21.08
C ARG A 10 20.54 -3.02 20.08
N MET A 11 20.38 -4.28 20.47
CA MET A 11 20.58 -5.43 19.59
C MET A 11 19.44 -5.59 18.57
N MET A 12 18.20 -5.24 18.94
CA MET A 12 17.08 -5.22 17.99
C MET A 12 17.21 -4.13 16.93
N GLU A 13 17.75 -2.96 17.28
CA GLU A 13 18.00 -1.86 16.32
C GLU A 13 19.08 -2.20 15.27
N THR A 14 20.00 -3.12 15.59
CA THR A 14 21.11 -3.50 14.69
C THR A 14 20.82 -4.72 13.83
N ALA A 15 19.76 -5.48 14.09
CA ALA A 15 19.50 -6.77 13.45
C ALA A 15 18.30 -6.81 12.49
N ALA A 16 17.52 -5.73 12.37
CA ALA A 16 16.42 -5.70 11.41
C ALA A 16 16.94 -5.19 10.06
N PRO A 17 16.92 -5.99 8.96
CA PRO A 17 16.96 -5.41 7.63
C PRO A 17 15.80 -4.42 7.57
N ARG A 18 16.10 -3.13 7.44
CA ARG A 18 15.07 -2.08 7.32
C ARG A 18 14.20 -2.50 6.15
N GLN A 19 13.01 -3.03 6.44
CA GLN A 19 12.06 -3.35 5.40
C GLN A 19 11.91 -2.09 4.55
N PRO A 20 12.03 -2.19 3.20
CA PRO A 20 11.87 -1.01 2.37
C PRO A 20 10.54 -0.36 2.73
N PRO A 21 10.48 0.98 2.84
CA PRO A 21 9.26 1.67 3.22
C PRO A 21 8.12 1.19 2.31
N LEU A 22 6.91 1.04 2.87
CA LEU A 22 5.76 0.48 2.15
C LEU A 22 5.54 1.15 0.78
N GLN A 23 5.83 2.45 0.71
CA GLN A 23 5.82 3.25 -0.52
C GLN A 23 6.78 2.72 -1.59
N GLN A 24 8.00 2.33 -1.22
CA GLN A 24 8.97 1.75 -2.16
C GLN A 24 8.52 0.38 -2.66
N GLN A 25 8.04 -0.49 -1.76
CA GLN A 25 7.48 -1.80 -2.14
C GLN A 25 6.30 -1.64 -3.10
N PHE A 26 5.44 -0.65 -2.84
CA PHE A 26 4.34 -0.31 -3.73
C PHE A 26 4.81 0.16 -5.10
N MET A 27 5.80 1.05 -5.16
CA MET A 27 6.33 1.55 -6.44
C MET A 27 7.01 0.44 -7.25
N GLU A 28 7.77 -0.44 -6.59
CA GLU A 28 8.41 -1.60 -7.23
C GLU A 28 7.35 -2.55 -7.80
N TRP A 29 6.35 -2.93 -6.99
CA TRP A 29 5.23 -3.75 -7.44
C TRP A 29 4.46 -3.08 -8.59
N TYR A 30 4.05 -1.82 -8.43
CA TYR A 30 3.30 -1.11 -9.46
C TYR A 30 4.12 -0.94 -10.75
N GLY A 31 5.43 -0.71 -10.65
CA GLY A 31 6.35 -0.62 -11.78
C GLY A 31 6.57 -1.95 -12.50
N SER A 32 6.47 -3.07 -11.79
CA SER A 32 6.53 -4.42 -12.40
C SER A 32 5.28 -4.81 -13.19
N LEU A 33 4.16 -4.08 -13.03
CA LEU A 33 2.94 -4.39 -13.74
C LEU A 33 3.02 -3.95 -15.21
N PRO A 34 2.49 -4.77 -16.14
CA PRO A 34 2.37 -4.36 -17.54
C PRO A 34 1.51 -3.09 -17.66
N GLU A 35 1.79 -2.27 -18.67
CA GLU A 35 1.16 -0.95 -18.86
C GLU A 35 -0.37 -1.01 -18.89
N ILE A 36 -0.94 -2.02 -19.56
CA ILE A 36 -2.39 -2.27 -19.61
C ILE A 36 -2.97 -2.48 -18.20
N ALA A 37 -2.23 -3.18 -17.33
CA ALA A 37 -2.65 -3.43 -15.97
C ALA A 37 -2.53 -2.18 -15.08
N ARG A 38 -1.67 -1.21 -15.43
CA ARG A 38 -1.55 0.08 -14.73
C ARG A 38 -2.69 1.05 -15.08
N CYS A 39 -3.29 0.91 -16.26
CA CYS A 39 -4.39 1.78 -16.74
C CYS A 39 -5.79 1.38 -16.24
N ARG A 40 -5.91 0.62 -15.14
CA ARG A 40 -7.21 0.21 -14.59
C ARG A 40 -7.42 0.68 -13.14
N PRO A 41 -8.67 0.74 -12.68
CA PRO A 41 -8.98 0.81 -11.25
C PRO A 41 -8.56 -0.45 -10.49
N PHE A 42 -8.11 -0.25 -9.26
CA PHE A 42 -7.71 -1.34 -8.35
C PHE A 42 -8.59 -1.39 -7.11
N SER A 43 -8.89 -2.60 -6.64
CA SER A 43 -9.54 -2.82 -5.36
C SER A 43 -8.53 -2.83 -4.22
N MET A 44 -8.99 -2.54 -2.99
CA MET A 44 -8.09 -2.61 -1.82
C MET A 44 -7.51 -4.01 -1.63
N VAL A 45 -8.32 -5.05 -1.88
CA VAL A 45 -7.92 -6.46 -1.73
C VAL A 45 -6.74 -6.81 -2.63
N GLU A 46 -6.64 -6.22 -3.81
CA GLU A 46 -5.50 -6.44 -4.71
C GLU A 46 -4.20 -5.89 -4.13
N PHE A 47 -4.24 -4.70 -3.52
CA PHE A 47 -3.06 -4.16 -2.84
C PHE A 47 -2.70 -4.96 -1.60
N GLU A 48 -3.68 -5.41 -0.81
CA GLU A 48 -3.44 -6.23 0.38
C GLU A 48 -2.78 -7.57 0.00
N LYS A 49 -3.23 -8.20 -1.09
CA LYS A 49 -2.61 -9.42 -1.64
C LYS A 49 -1.21 -9.17 -2.18
N ALA A 50 -1.00 -8.06 -2.89
CA ALA A 50 0.28 -7.73 -3.50
C ALA A 50 1.36 -7.38 -2.47
N LEU A 51 1.00 -6.59 -1.46
CA LEU A 51 1.92 -6.05 -0.46
C LEU A 51 1.98 -6.88 0.83
N GLY A 52 1.09 -7.87 0.99
CA GLY A 52 0.99 -8.65 2.22
C GLY A 52 0.65 -7.82 3.46
N THR A 53 0.02 -6.66 3.29
CA THR A 53 -0.28 -5.72 4.37
C THR A 53 -1.76 -5.33 4.38
N GLN A 54 -2.23 -4.81 5.52
CA GLN A 54 -3.62 -4.37 5.66
C GLN A 54 -3.85 -3.01 5.00
N GLY A 55 -5.04 -2.82 4.41
CA GLY A 55 -5.42 -1.60 3.71
C GLY A 55 -5.33 -0.32 4.54
N LYS A 56 -5.34 -0.42 5.88
CA LYS A 56 -5.15 0.73 6.79
C LYS A 56 -3.76 1.37 6.66
N TYR A 57 -2.73 0.58 6.34
CA TYR A 57 -1.36 1.09 6.13
C TYR A 57 -1.12 1.50 4.67
N ILE A 58 -1.85 0.89 3.74
CA ILE A 58 -1.76 1.17 2.31
C ILE A 58 -2.48 2.49 1.97
N SER A 59 -3.62 2.77 2.61
CA SER A 59 -4.44 3.96 2.29
C SER A 59 -3.68 5.28 2.37
N PRO A 60 -2.90 5.58 3.44
CA PRO A 60 -2.12 6.82 3.51
C PRO A 60 -1.09 6.93 2.38
N VAL A 61 -0.39 5.84 2.09
CA VAL A 61 0.63 5.78 1.03
C VAL A 61 0.01 6.04 -0.35
N LEU A 62 -1.15 5.44 -0.63
CA LEU A 62 -1.88 5.69 -1.88
C LEU A 62 -2.27 7.17 -2.02
N LEU A 63 -2.76 7.79 -0.94
CA LEU A 63 -3.14 9.21 -0.95
C LEU A 63 -1.92 10.12 -1.17
N GLU A 64 -0.79 9.85 -0.53
CA GLU A 64 0.47 10.57 -0.73
C GLU A 64 0.99 10.45 -2.17
N LEU A 65 0.81 9.28 -2.78
CA LEU A 65 1.15 9.03 -4.19
C LEU A 65 0.12 9.61 -5.18
N GLY A 66 -0.89 10.34 -4.70
CA GLY A 66 -1.90 11.00 -5.54
C GLY A 66 -2.99 10.07 -6.08
N TRP A 67 -3.12 8.85 -5.55
CA TRP A 67 -4.21 7.95 -5.94
C TRP A 67 -5.55 8.45 -5.42
N GLN A 68 -6.57 8.31 -6.26
CA GLN A 68 -7.91 8.75 -5.93
C GLN A 68 -8.79 7.58 -5.53
N ARG A 69 -9.44 7.68 -4.36
CA ARG A 69 -10.46 6.72 -3.94
C ARG A 69 -11.81 7.10 -4.53
N LYS A 70 -12.35 6.29 -5.43
CA LYS A 70 -13.66 6.50 -6.04
C LYS A 70 -14.66 5.42 -5.61
N ARG A 71 -15.94 5.74 -5.76
CA ARG A 71 -17.07 4.83 -5.48
C ARG A 71 -17.84 4.62 -6.78
N ARG A 72 -18.26 3.39 -7.04
CA ARG A 72 -19.13 3.05 -8.18
C ARG A 72 -20.34 2.37 -7.59
N TRP A 73 -21.49 2.97 -7.86
CA TRP A 73 -22.77 2.38 -7.53
C TRP A 73 -23.06 1.27 -8.52
N GLY A 74 -23.31 0.08 -7.99
CA GLY A 74 -23.89 -1.02 -8.73
C GLY A 74 -25.38 -0.80 -8.93
N SER A 75 -25.94 -1.48 -9.93
CA SER A 75 -27.38 -1.47 -10.25
C SER A 75 -28.27 -1.97 -9.11
N LEU A 76 -27.72 -2.77 -8.19
CA LEU A 76 -28.41 -3.33 -7.01
C LEU A 76 -28.31 -2.44 -5.76
N GLY A 77 -27.87 -1.18 -5.90
CA GLY A 77 -27.72 -0.25 -4.77
C GLY A 77 -26.49 -0.49 -3.88
N GLN A 78 -25.72 -1.55 -4.13
CA GLN A 78 -24.41 -1.76 -3.49
C GLN A 78 -23.38 -0.84 -4.13
N TYR A 79 -22.45 -0.29 -3.33
CA TYR A 79 -21.32 0.48 -3.87
C TYR A 79 -20.01 -0.29 -3.69
N HIS A 80 -19.14 -0.22 -4.70
CA HIS A 80 -17.77 -0.72 -4.62
C HIS A 80 -16.79 0.44 -4.53
N ARG A 81 -15.78 0.30 -3.66
CA ARG A 81 -14.69 1.27 -3.52
C ARG A 81 -13.49 0.78 -4.32
N TYR A 82 -12.94 1.65 -5.14
CA TYR A 82 -11.75 1.39 -5.95
C TYR A 82 -10.80 2.58 -5.88
N TRP A 83 -9.55 2.30 -6.16
CA TRP A 83 -8.46 3.26 -6.25
C TRP A 83 -8.09 3.45 -7.71
N VAL A 84 -8.01 4.71 -8.11
CA VAL A 84 -7.65 5.11 -9.47
C VAL A 84 -6.25 5.70 -9.42
N PRO A 85 -5.32 5.23 -10.27
CA PRO A 85 -3.99 5.80 -10.37
C PRO A 85 -4.07 7.26 -10.83
N PRO A 86 -3.13 8.13 -10.38
CA PRO A 86 -3.14 9.56 -10.71
C PRO A 86 -3.13 9.84 -12.22
N GLN A 87 -2.58 8.91 -13.02
CA GLN A 87 -2.49 9.02 -14.48
C GLN A 87 -3.86 8.97 -15.19
N LEU A 88 -4.89 8.36 -14.58
CA LEU A 88 -6.23 8.23 -15.15
C LEU A 88 -7.22 9.29 -14.62
N GLY A 89 -6.73 10.22 -13.78
CA GLY A 89 -7.56 11.23 -13.11
C GLY A 89 -7.71 12.56 -13.86
N ARG A 90 -7.14 12.68 -15.07
CA ARG A 90 -7.28 13.85 -15.95
C ARG A 90 -8.34 13.63 -17.02
#